data_AF-A0A7J6STH5-F1
#
_entry.id   AF-A0A7J6STH5-F1
#
_cell.length_a   1.000
_cell.length_b   1.000
_cell.length_c   1.000
_cell.angle_alpha   90.00
_cell.angle_beta   90.00
_cell.angle_gamma   90.00
#
_symmetry.space_group_name_H-M   'P 1'
#
loop_
_entity.id
_entity.type
_entity.pdbx_description
1 polymer ?
#
loop_
_entity_poly.entity_id
_entity_poly.type
_entity_poly.pdbx_seq_one_letter_code
_entity_poly.pdbx_strand_id
1 'polypeptide(L)'
;VEKRNRLRLLQPWLEARLAEGNQEPSLHNALAKIYIDSNKDPENFLKTDSYYDSAVVGAYCEDRDPHLAYIAYKRAWGTCDDQLLRVTNNNGLFRLQARYLVERQSPELWAKALADDNQYRRHVIDQVVSTALPESKNADEVTAAVKAFIDADLPNELIELLEKIVLHNSDFSDNRTLQNLLILTAIKADKSRVMDYVHRLDNYDGPEIALIAMGDPYNL
;
A
#
# COMPACT_ATOMS: atom_id res chain seq x y z
N VAL A 1 33.02 3.52 -14.43
CA VAL A 1 33.85 2.99 -13.31
C VAL A 1 34.59 4.11 -12.55
N GLU A 2 35.10 5.16 -13.21
CA GLU A 2 35.83 6.25 -12.52
C GLU A 2 35.02 7.10 -11.53
N LYS A 3 33.72 7.37 -11.79
CA LYS A 3 32.85 8.09 -10.83
C LYS A 3 32.63 7.31 -9.52
N ARG A 4 32.63 5.97 -9.58
CA ARG A 4 32.44 5.06 -8.43
C ARG A 4 33.61 5.14 -7.44
N ASN A 5 34.84 5.22 -7.94
CA ASN A 5 36.03 5.31 -7.08
C ASN A 5 36.17 6.67 -6.39
N ARG A 6 35.77 7.76 -7.05
CA ARG A 6 35.78 9.11 -6.44
C ARG A 6 34.80 9.24 -5.28
N LEU A 7 33.62 8.63 -5.38
CA LEU A 7 32.61 8.65 -4.32
C LEU A 7 33.06 7.87 -3.08
N ARG A 8 33.71 6.71 -3.24
CA ARG A 8 34.27 5.95 -2.10
C ARG A 8 35.38 6.72 -1.36
N LEU A 9 36.21 7.48 -2.07
CA LEU A 9 37.26 8.31 -1.47
C LEU A 9 36.70 9.47 -0.63
N LEU A 10 35.50 9.96 -0.96
CA LEU A 10 34.83 11.04 -0.24
C LEU A 10 34.01 10.55 0.97
N GLN A 11 33.83 9.23 1.13
CA GLN A 11 33.00 8.67 2.19
C GLN A 11 33.37 9.17 3.60
N PRO A 12 34.65 9.18 4.04
CA PRO A 12 34.99 9.64 5.38
C PRO A 12 34.72 11.15 5.57
N TRP A 13 34.88 11.94 4.51
CA TRP A 13 34.61 13.37 4.53
C TRP A 13 33.10 13.66 4.60
N LEU A 14 32.30 12.90 3.86
CA LEU A 14 30.84 13.00 3.90
C LEU A 14 30.27 12.53 5.25
N GLU A 15 30.79 11.43 5.81
CA GLU A 15 30.40 10.94 7.14
C GLU A 15 30.76 11.95 8.25
N ALA A 16 31.91 12.64 8.14
CA ALA A 16 32.26 13.73 9.05
C ALA A 16 31.28 14.92 8.94
N ARG A 17 30.90 15.31 7.71
CA ARG A 17 29.88 16.36 7.49
C ARG A 17 28.49 15.97 7.97
N LEU A 18 28.15 14.68 7.91
CA LEU A 18 26.91 14.15 8.48
C LEU A 18 26.94 14.25 10.02
N ALA A 19 28.07 13.92 10.65
CA ALA A 19 28.26 14.02 12.10
C ALA A 19 28.24 15.47 12.61
N GLU A 20 28.63 16.43 11.76
CA GLU A 20 28.48 17.87 12.01
C GLU A 20 27.01 18.35 11.94
N GLY A 21 26.07 17.49 11.53
CA GLY A 21 24.65 17.80 11.45
C GLY A 21 24.26 18.58 10.18
N ASN A 22 25.08 18.54 9.13
CA ASN A 22 24.71 19.16 7.86
C ASN A 22 23.48 18.45 7.25
N GLN A 23 22.50 19.24 6.80
CA GLN A 23 21.19 18.77 6.29
C GLN A 23 21.08 18.85 4.77
N GLU A 24 22.18 19.15 4.06
CA GLU A 24 22.14 19.41 2.63
C GLU A 24 21.75 18.14 1.84
N PRO A 25 20.64 18.14 1.07
CA PRO A 25 20.14 16.94 0.39
C PRO A 25 21.17 16.30 -0.55
N SER A 26 22.02 17.11 -1.18
CA SER A 26 23.13 16.66 -2.03
C SER A 26 24.12 15.74 -1.29
N LEU A 27 24.42 16.06 -0.02
CA LEU A 27 25.33 15.29 0.84
C LEU A 27 24.74 13.92 1.15
N HIS A 28 23.49 13.90 1.61
CA HIS A 28 22.77 12.68 1.96
C HIS A 28 22.51 11.80 0.73
N ASN A 29 22.23 12.41 -0.43
CA ASN A 29 22.13 11.70 -1.71
C ASN A 29 23.44 11.01 -2.10
N ALA A 30 24.58 11.69 -1.92
CA ALA A 30 25.89 11.11 -2.20
C ALA A 30 26.21 9.96 -1.24
N LEU A 31 25.93 10.12 0.05
CA LEU A 31 26.09 9.07 1.07
C LEU A 31 25.19 7.86 0.79
N ALA A 32 23.91 8.07 0.50
CA ALA A 32 22.98 7.00 0.12
C ALA A 32 23.55 6.17 -1.03
N LYS A 33 23.99 6.85 -2.11
CA LYS A 33 24.60 6.17 -3.28
C LYS A 33 25.86 5.39 -2.91
N ILE A 34 26.69 5.92 -2.01
CA ILE A 34 27.91 5.22 -1.54
C ILE A 34 27.56 3.99 -0.71
N TYR A 35 26.58 4.09 0.21
CA TYR A 35 26.15 2.97 1.05
C TYR A 35 25.50 1.86 0.22
N ILE A 36 24.71 2.21 -0.79
CA ILE A 36 24.15 1.26 -1.77
C ILE A 36 25.29 0.61 -2.57
N ASP A 37 26.28 1.38 -3.06
CA ASP A 37 27.43 0.85 -3.81
C ASP A 37 28.37 -0.02 -2.97
N SER A 38 28.46 0.26 -1.67
CA SER A 38 29.36 -0.43 -0.75
C SER A 38 28.65 -1.51 0.06
N ASN A 39 27.35 -1.70 -0.17
CA ASN A 39 26.47 -2.64 0.54
C ASN A 39 26.61 -2.57 2.07
N LYS A 40 26.73 -1.35 2.60
CA LYS A 40 26.90 -1.09 4.05
C LYS A 40 25.57 -0.61 4.61
N ASP A 41 24.70 -1.56 4.95
CA ASP A 41 23.37 -1.37 5.52
C ASP A 41 22.55 -0.21 4.91
N PRO A 42 22.36 -0.19 3.57
CA PRO A 42 21.66 0.90 2.89
C PRO A 42 20.21 1.05 3.39
N GLU A 43 19.54 -0.04 3.77
CA GLU A 43 18.19 0.02 4.33
C GLU A 43 18.10 0.87 5.60
N ASN A 44 19.05 0.68 6.53
CA ASN A 44 19.02 1.39 7.80
C ASN A 44 19.29 2.88 7.58
N PHE A 45 20.21 3.19 6.66
CA PHE A 45 20.47 4.57 6.26
C PHE A 45 19.21 5.20 5.63
N LEU A 46 18.55 4.53 4.68
CA LEU A 46 17.34 5.05 4.03
C LEU A 46 16.16 5.24 4.99
N LYS A 47 16.07 4.44 6.06
CA LYS A 47 15.04 4.55 7.10
C LYS A 47 15.36 5.65 8.13
N THR A 48 16.63 5.85 8.46
CA THR A 48 17.07 6.78 9.52
C THR A 48 17.29 8.20 8.99
N ASP A 49 17.78 8.31 7.75
CA ASP A 49 18.15 9.59 7.17
C ASP A 49 16.92 10.35 6.67
N SER A 50 16.76 11.58 7.17
CA SER A 50 15.60 12.44 6.90
C SER A 50 15.90 13.56 5.92
N TYR A 51 17.02 13.55 5.20
CA TYR A 51 17.44 14.70 4.41
C TYR A 51 17.79 14.38 2.95
N TYR A 52 17.91 13.11 2.58
CA TYR A 52 18.09 12.74 1.16
C TYR A 52 16.84 13.04 0.32
N ASP A 53 17.04 13.18 -0.99
CA ASP A 53 15.98 13.30 -1.99
C ASP A 53 15.56 11.90 -2.45
N SER A 54 14.34 11.51 -2.07
CA SER A 54 13.74 10.22 -2.42
C SER A 54 13.64 9.98 -3.92
N ALA A 55 13.43 11.02 -4.73
CA ALA A 55 13.30 10.87 -6.19
C ALA A 55 14.64 10.46 -6.81
N VAL A 56 15.72 11.14 -6.41
CA VAL A 56 17.08 10.91 -6.92
C VAL A 56 17.66 9.59 -6.43
N VAL A 57 17.46 9.27 -5.15
CA VAL A 57 17.95 8.03 -4.54
C VAL A 57 17.13 6.84 -5.02
N GLY A 58 15.80 6.95 -5.07
CA GLY A 58 14.91 5.92 -5.57
C GLY A 58 15.24 5.54 -7.01
N ALA A 59 15.41 6.53 -7.90
CA ALA A 59 15.77 6.28 -9.31
C ALA A 59 17.13 5.57 -9.45
N TYR A 60 18.07 5.86 -8.55
CA TYR A 60 19.36 5.18 -8.52
C TYR A 60 19.27 3.74 -7.99
N CYS A 61 18.32 3.47 -7.09
CA CYS A 61 18.04 2.14 -6.59
C CYS A 61 17.29 1.28 -7.61
N GLU A 62 16.46 1.84 -8.50
CA GLU A 62 15.69 1.08 -9.51
C GLU A 62 16.58 0.11 -10.31
N ASP A 63 17.76 0.56 -10.73
CA ASP A 63 18.71 -0.23 -11.53
C ASP A 63 19.49 -1.30 -10.74
N ARG A 64 19.42 -1.27 -9.39
CA ARG A 64 20.30 -2.06 -8.52
C ARG A 64 19.52 -2.99 -7.60
N ASP A 65 18.61 -2.40 -6.85
CA ASP A 65 17.79 -3.09 -5.87
C ASP A 65 16.40 -2.41 -5.81
N PRO A 66 15.39 -3.04 -6.44
CA PRO A 66 14.01 -2.58 -6.40
C PRO A 66 13.43 -2.45 -4.98
N HIS A 67 13.93 -3.22 -4.01
CA HIS A 67 13.49 -3.12 -2.62
C HIS A 67 13.98 -1.82 -1.97
N LEU A 68 15.25 -1.44 -2.21
CA LEU A 68 15.79 -0.17 -1.72
C LEU A 68 15.10 1.02 -2.39
N ALA A 69 14.71 0.89 -3.66
CA ALA A 69 13.93 1.91 -4.37
C ALA A 69 12.57 2.12 -3.69
N TYR A 70 11.87 1.03 -3.35
CA TYR A 70 10.62 1.09 -2.61
C TYR A 70 10.77 1.80 -1.26
N ILE A 71 11.82 1.51 -0.47
CA ILE A 71 12.05 2.16 0.82
C ILE A 71 12.28 3.67 0.65
N ALA A 72 13.10 4.05 -0.34
CA ALA A 72 13.38 5.45 -0.64
C ALA A 72 12.10 6.21 -1.04
N TYR A 73 11.25 5.62 -1.90
CA TYR A 73 10.00 6.23 -2.33
C TYR A 73 8.92 6.25 -1.25
N LYS A 74 8.80 5.18 -0.46
CA LYS A 74 7.84 5.10 0.66
C LYS A 74 8.02 6.27 1.62
N ARG A 75 9.28 6.69 1.83
CA ARG A 75 9.64 7.81 2.70
C ARG A 75 9.15 9.18 2.20
N ALA A 76 8.93 9.35 0.89
CA ALA A 76 8.40 10.59 0.30
C ALA A 76 6.90 10.80 0.58
N TRP A 77 6.19 9.75 1.02
CA TRP A 77 4.79 9.76 1.46
C TRP A 77 3.85 10.64 0.61
N GLY A 78 3.65 10.31 -0.66
CA GLY A 78 2.81 11.10 -1.57
C GLY A 78 3.57 11.68 -2.76
N THR A 79 4.79 12.17 -2.56
CA THR A 79 5.51 12.87 -3.64
C THR A 79 6.09 11.96 -4.70
N CYS A 80 6.27 10.67 -4.41
CA CYS A 80 6.86 9.70 -5.33
C CYS A 80 5.99 8.45 -5.54
N ASP A 81 4.68 8.59 -5.32
CA ASP A 81 3.71 7.50 -5.36
C ASP A 81 3.65 6.84 -6.75
N ASP A 82 3.71 7.65 -7.81
CA ASP A 82 3.72 7.17 -9.20
C ASP A 82 4.97 6.35 -9.52
N GLN A 83 6.14 6.81 -9.08
CA GLN A 83 7.40 6.10 -9.25
C GLN A 83 7.39 4.79 -8.46
N LEU A 84 6.86 4.80 -7.23
CA LEU A 84 6.73 3.61 -6.40
C LEU A 84 5.87 2.56 -7.10
N LEU A 85 4.67 2.93 -7.57
CA LEU A 85 3.78 2.01 -8.30
C LEU A 85 4.46 1.43 -9.54
N ARG A 86 5.19 2.26 -10.30
CA ARG A 86 5.90 1.81 -11.50
C ARG A 86 6.99 0.79 -11.17
N VAL A 87 7.79 1.05 -10.13
CA VAL A 87 8.85 0.13 -9.68
C VAL A 87 8.28 -1.18 -9.18
N THR A 88 7.21 -1.12 -8.37
CA THR A 88 6.60 -2.34 -7.82
C THR A 88 5.95 -3.18 -8.92
N ASN A 89 5.27 -2.53 -9.88
CA ASN A 89 4.68 -3.21 -11.03
C ASN A 89 5.73 -3.89 -11.91
N ASN A 90 6.82 -3.17 -12.24
CA ASN A 90 7.87 -3.70 -13.12
C ASN A 90 8.67 -4.85 -12.48
N ASN A 91 8.86 -4.82 -11.17
CA ASN A 91 9.68 -5.80 -10.44
C ASN A 91 8.85 -6.88 -9.72
N GLY A 92 7.52 -6.87 -9.85
CA GLY A 92 6.64 -7.85 -9.21
C GLY A 92 6.56 -7.73 -7.69
N LEU A 93 6.84 -6.57 -7.11
CA LEU A 93 6.80 -6.32 -5.65
C LEU A 93 5.37 -6.05 -5.14
N PHE A 94 4.41 -6.85 -5.60
CA PHE A 94 2.97 -6.65 -5.33
C PHE A 94 2.63 -6.73 -3.84
N ARG A 95 3.36 -7.56 -3.06
CA ARG A 95 3.18 -7.65 -1.60
C ARG A 95 3.47 -6.32 -0.91
N LEU A 96 4.55 -5.63 -1.31
CA LEU A 96 4.93 -4.33 -0.73
C LEU A 96 4.01 -3.23 -1.22
N GLN A 97 3.64 -3.27 -2.50
CA GLN A 97 2.67 -2.36 -3.09
C GLN A 97 1.32 -2.44 -2.38
N ALA A 98 0.80 -3.64 -2.14
CA ALA A 98 -0.45 -3.86 -1.42
C ALA A 98 -0.42 -3.23 -0.01
N ARG A 99 0.66 -3.45 0.74
CA ARG A 99 0.84 -2.82 2.06
C ARG A 99 0.87 -1.30 1.98
N TYR A 100 1.58 -0.76 0.99
CA TYR A 100 1.67 0.68 0.79
C TYR A 100 0.33 1.32 0.43
N LEU A 101 -0.44 0.69 -0.46
CA LEU A 101 -1.78 1.14 -0.84
C LEU A 101 -2.72 1.24 0.37
N VAL A 102 -2.70 0.21 1.21
CA VAL A 102 -3.51 0.11 2.43
C VAL A 102 -3.09 1.18 3.45
N GLU A 103 -1.79 1.33 3.72
CA GLU A 103 -1.26 2.35 4.64
C GLU A 103 -1.51 3.80 4.15
N ARG A 104 -1.42 4.04 2.84
CA ARG A 104 -1.54 5.40 2.28
C ARG A 104 -2.98 5.91 2.24
N GLN A 105 -3.95 5.00 2.14
CA GLN A 105 -5.40 5.28 2.08
C GLN A 105 -5.81 6.33 1.02
N SER A 106 -4.98 6.55 0.00
CA SER A 106 -5.22 7.60 -1.00
C SER A 106 -6.11 7.07 -2.13
N PRO A 107 -7.30 7.68 -2.38
CA PRO A 107 -8.20 7.23 -3.43
C PRO A 107 -7.57 7.36 -4.82
N GLU A 108 -6.75 8.40 -5.06
CA GLU A 108 -6.04 8.59 -6.32
C GLU A 108 -5.03 7.46 -6.60
N LEU A 109 -4.36 6.98 -5.54
CA LEU A 109 -3.39 5.89 -5.64
C LEU A 109 -4.09 4.57 -5.94
N TRP A 110 -5.20 4.31 -5.26
CA TRP A 110 -6.04 3.15 -5.50
C TRP A 110 -6.60 3.13 -6.93
N ALA A 111 -7.10 4.27 -7.43
CA ALA A 111 -7.60 4.39 -8.79
C ALA A 111 -6.52 4.05 -9.83
N LYS A 112 -5.28 4.48 -9.61
CA LYS A 112 -4.14 4.15 -10.48
C LYS A 112 -3.74 2.67 -10.39
N ALA A 113 -3.71 2.11 -9.18
CA ALA A 113 -3.31 0.72 -8.99
C ALA A 113 -4.38 -0.27 -9.51
N LEU A 114 -5.66 0.07 -9.36
CA LEU A 114 -6.81 -0.71 -9.77
C LEU A 114 -7.32 -0.34 -11.18
N ALA A 115 -6.60 0.49 -11.92
CA ALA A 115 -6.97 0.87 -13.28
C ALA A 115 -7.07 -0.36 -14.20
N ASP A 116 -8.04 -0.35 -15.11
CA ASP A 116 -8.32 -1.47 -16.04
C ASP A 116 -7.16 -1.73 -17.03
N ASP A 117 -6.35 -0.71 -17.30
CA ASP A 117 -5.17 -0.79 -18.18
C ASP A 117 -3.97 -1.48 -17.50
N ASN A 118 -4.01 -1.63 -16.17
CA ASN A 118 -2.96 -2.26 -15.43
C ASN A 118 -3.03 -3.79 -15.54
N GLN A 119 -2.14 -4.36 -16.35
CA GLN A 119 -2.00 -5.82 -16.50
C GLN A 119 -1.71 -6.56 -15.18
N TYR A 120 -1.19 -5.84 -14.17
CA TYR A 120 -0.88 -6.39 -12.86
C TYR A 120 -1.98 -6.19 -11.82
N ARG A 121 -3.11 -5.55 -12.18
CA ARG A 121 -4.24 -5.26 -11.29
C ARG A 121 -4.65 -6.47 -10.45
N ARG A 122 -4.81 -7.64 -11.08
CA ARG A 122 -5.20 -8.87 -10.39
C ARG A 122 -4.17 -9.32 -9.36
N HIS A 123 -2.89 -9.18 -9.65
CA HIS A 123 -1.81 -9.55 -8.71
C HIS A 123 -1.80 -8.61 -7.51
N VAL A 124 -2.05 -7.32 -7.72
CA VAL A 124 -2.17 -6.34 -6.63
C VAL A 124 -3.37 -6.68 -5.75
N ILE A 125 -4.54 -6.93 -6.35
CA ILE A 125 -5.75 -7.31 -5.62
C ILE A 125 -5.51 -8.58 -4.78
N ASP A 126 -4.97 -9.64 -5.39
CA ASP A 126 -4.70 -10.90 -4.69
C ASP A 126 -3.78 -10.67 -3.48
N GLN A 127 -2.75 -9.82 -3.60
CA GLN A 127 -1.86 -9.50 -2.48
C GLN A 127 -2.51 -8.62 -1.41
N VAL A 128 -3.39 -7.69 -1.80
CA VAL A 128 -4.19 -6.87 -0.87
C VAL A 128 -5.11 -7.77 -0.03
N VAL A 129 -5.85 -8.65 -0.69
CA VAL A 129 -6.82 -9.57 -0.06
C VAL A 129 -6.11 -10.63 0.79
N SER A 130 -5.00 -11.19 0.30
CA SER A 130 -4.33 -12.31 0.97
C SER A 130 -3.35 -11.88 2.07
N THR A 131 -2.85 -10.65 2.05
CA THR A 131 -1.70 -10.26 2.89
C THR A 131 -1.91 -8.92 3.59
N ALA A 132 -2.12 -7.84 2.83
CA ALA A 132 -2.07 -6.50 3.40
C ALA A 132 -3.23 -6.20 4.36
N LEU A 133 -4.45 -6.59 3.99
CA LEU A 133 -5.63 -6.34 4.83
C LEU A 133 -5.77 -7.30 6.01
N PRO A 134 -5.49 -8.61 5.88
CA PRO A 134 -5.44 -9.49 7.05
C PRO A 134 -4.39 -9.09 8.09
N GLU A 135 -3.26 -8.50 7.66
CA GLU A 135 -2.23 -7.96 8.56
C GLU A 135 -2.62 -6.58 9.15
N SER A 136 -3.57 -5.87 8.53
CA SER A 136 -4.04 -4.57 9.04
C SER A 136 -4.91 -4.77 10.27
N LYS A 137 -4.73 -3.88 11.25
CA LYS A 137 -5.57 -3.79 12.46
C LYS A 137 -6.38 -2.50 12.50
N ASN A 138 -6.33 -1.71 11.43
CA ASN A 138 -6.95 -0.40 11.38
C ASN A 138 -8.22 -0.46 10.52
N ALA A 139 -9.36 -0.11 11.12
CA ALA A 139 -10.64 -0.09 10.42
C ALA A 139 -10.68 0.94 9.28
N ASP A 140 -9.94 2.04 9.40
CA ASP A 140 -9.88 3.07 8.35
C ASP A 140 -9.18 2.56 7.09
N GLU A 141 -8.13 1.74 7.27
CA GLU A 141 -7.39 1.12 6.17
C GLU A 141 -8.27 0.14 5.38
N VAL A 142 -9.03 -0.69 6.11
CA VAL A 142 -10.00 -1.61 5.52
C VAL A 142 -11.09 -0.83 4.80
N THR A 143 -11.64 0.21 5.42
CA THR A 143 -12.72 1.01 4.82
C THR A 143 -12.26 1.71 3.55
N ALA A 144 -11.05 2.28 3.53
CA ALA A 144 -10.48 2.91 2.34
C ALA A 144 -10.29 1.90 1.19
N ALA A 145 -9.79 0.70 1.49
CA ALA A 145 -9.66 -0.37 0.50
C ALA A 145 -11.03 -0.83 -0.03
N VAL A 146 -12.03 -0.99 0.85
CA VAL A 146 -13.39 -1.37 0.43
C VAL A 146 -13.98 -0.32 -0.51
N LYS A 147 -13.87 0.97 -0.17
CA LYS A 147 -14.34 2.07 -1.05
C LYS A 147 -13.65 2.03 -2.41
N ALA A 148 -12.34 1.85 -2.43
CA ALA A 148 -11.59 1.72 -3.68
C ALA A 148 -12.04 0.54 -4.56
N PHE A 149 -12.40 -0.60 -3.96
CA PHE A 149 -12.90 -1.77 -4.70
C PHE A 149 -14.32 -1.55 -5.23
N ILE A 150 -15.17 -0.83 -4.49
CA ILE A 150 -16.50 -0.42 -4.96
C ILE A 150 -16.36 0.52 -6.16
N ASP A 151 -15.48 1.52 -6.06
CA ASP A 151 -15.26 2.50 -7.14
C ASP A 151 -14.64 1.86 -8.38
N ALA A 152 -13.84 0.80 -8.21
CA ALA A 152 -13.24 0.03 -9.29
C ALA A 152 -14.16 -1.09 -9.86
N ASP A 153 -15.43 -1.16 -9.43
CA ASP A 153 -16.42 -2.17 -9.85
C ASP A 153 -15.93 -3.63 -9.68
N LEU A 154 -15.34 -3.93 -8.51
CA LEU A 154 -14.81 -5.25 -8.15
C LEU A 154 -15.59 -5.91 -7.00
N PRO A 155 -16.89 -6.23 -7.18
CA PRO A 155 -17.70 -6.67 -6.07
C PRO A 155 -17.42 -8.13 -5.65
N ASN A 156 -16.91 -8.99 -6.54
CA ASN A 156 -16.60 -10.38 -6.20
C ASN A 156 -15.36 -10.48 -5.30
N GLU A 157 -14.31 -9.75 -5.67
CA GLU A 157 -13.07 -9.65 -4.91
C GLU A 157 -13.31 -8.97 -3.56
N LEU A 158 -14.22 -7.98 -3.53
CA LEU A 158 -14.66 -7.35 -2.30
C LEU A 158 -15.39 -8.31 -1.36
N ILE A 159 -16.25 -9.19 -1.87
CA ILE A 159 -16.90 -10.23 -1.05
C ILE A 159 -15.86 -11.15 -0.43
N GLU A 160 -14.89 -11.66 -1.21
CA GLU A 160 -13.86 -12.57 -0.70
C GLU A 160 -13.00 -11.90 0.39
N LEU A 161 -12.68 -10.63 0.19
CA LEU A 161 -11.97 -9.80 1.16
C LEU A 161 -12.76 -9.64 2.46
N LEU A 162 -14.02 -9.24 2.37
CA LEU A 162 -14.87 -9.03 3.52
C LEU A 162 -15.17 -10.34 4.26
N GLU A 163 -15.35 -11.46 3.55
CA GLU A 163 -15.45 -12.79 4.16
C GLU A 163 -14.19 -13.11 4.98
N LYS A 164 -12.99 -12.90 4.43
CA LYS A 164 -11.72 -13.13 5.14
C LYS A 164 -11.58 -12.26 6.39
N ILE A 165 -11.91 -10.97 6.29
CA ILE A 165 -11.76 -10.04 7.40
C ILE A 165 -12.83 -10.28 8.47
N VAL A 166 -14.10 -10.35 8.09
CA VAL A 166 -15.21 -10.44 9.06
C VAL A 166 -15.32 -11.83 9.68
N LEU A 167 -15.06 -12.91 8.91
CA LEU A 167 -15.25 -14.27 9.40
C LEU A 167 -14.00 -14.89 10.03
N HIS A 168 -12.80 -14.45 9.63
CA HIS A 168 -11.54 -15.04 10.12
C HIS A 168 -10.70 -14.10 11.00
N ASN A 169 -10.93 -12.79 10.96
CA ASN A 169 -10.22 -11.84 11.82
C ASN A 169 -11.11 -11.38 12.98
N SER A 170 -10.77 -11.82 14.19
CA SER A 170 -11.49 -11.48 15.42
C SER A 170 -11.52 -9.98 15.72
N ASP A 171 -10.55 -9.21 15.21
CA ASP A 171 -10.47 -7.77 15.46
C ASP A 171 -11.57 -6.99 14.71
N PHE A 172 -12.13 -7.59 13.65
CA PHE A 172 -13.13 -6.96 12.78
C PHE A 172 -14.46 -7.71 12.74
N SER A 173 -14.54 -8.89 13.35
CA SER A 173 -15.78 -9.67 13.40
C SER A 173 -16.92 -8.90 14.06
N ASP A 174 -16.64 -8.03 15.03
CA ASP A 174 -17.65 -7.23 15.72
C ASP A 174 -17.94 -5.88 15.07
N ASN A 175 -17.31 -5.57 13.94
CA ASN A 175 -17.49 -4.29 13.28
C ASN A 175 -18.77 -4.27 12.44
N ARG A 176 -19.83 -3.67 13.00
CA ARG A 176 -21.13 -3.48 12.35
C ARG A 176 -21.03 -2.88 10.94
N THR A 177 -20.16 -1.90 10.71
CA THR A 177 -20.01 -1.26 9.38
C THR A 177 -19.51 -2.27 8.34
N LEU A 178 -18.53 -3.10 8.71
CA LEU A 178 -17.98 -4.12 7.80
C LEU A 178 -18.97 -5.27 7.56
N GLN A 179 -19.73 -5.68 8.58
CA GLN A 179 -20.81 -6.65 8.42
C GLN A 179 -21.92 -6.14 7.49
N ASN A 180 -22.33 -4.87 7.66
CA ASN A 180 -23.31 -4.22 6.79
C ASN A 180 -22.80 -4.18 5.34
N LEU A 181 -21.54 -3.79 5.13
CA LEU A 181 -20.94 -3.75 3.80
C LEU A 181 -20.84 -5.14 3.14
N LEU A 182 -20.52 -6.19 3.91
CA LEU A 182 -20.49 -7.57 3.38
C LEU A 182 -21.86 -7.98 2.84
N ILE A 183 -22.92 -7.76 3.62
CA ILE A 183 -24.29 -8.09 3.21
C ILE A 183 -24.72 -7.24 2.01
N LEU A 184 -24.47 -5.93 2.02
CA LEU A 184 -24.84 -5.03 0.93
C LEU A 184 -24.13 -5.40 -0.39
N THR A 185 -22.84 -5.73 -0.32
CA THR A 185 -22.07 -6.17 -1.48
C THR A 185 -22.59 -7.50 -2.00
N ALA A 186 -22.91 -8.44 -1.10
CA ALA A 186 -23.51 -9.72 -1.46
C ALA A 186 -24.89 -9.56 -2.12
N ILE A 187 -25.75 -8.66 -1.64
CA ILE A 187 -27.05 -8.37 -2.27
C ILE A 187 -26.89 -7.93 -3.72
N LYS A 188 -25.84 -7.13 -4.01
CA LYS A 188 -25.56 -6.64 -5.37
C LYS A 188 -24.93 -7.71 -6.27
N ALA A 189 -23.94 -8.47 -5.79
CA ALA A 189 -23.14 -9.35 -6.65
C ALA A 189 -23.41 -10.85 -6.49
N ASP A 190 -23.77 -11.34 -5.30
CA ASP A 190 -24.06 -12.76 -5.06
C ASP A 190 -25.16 -12.96 -4.00
N LYS A 191 -26.41 -12.94 -4.48
CA LYS A 191 -27.61 -13.09 -3.63
C LYS A 191 -27.71 -14.45 -2.94
N SER A 192 -27.00 -15.46 -3.43
CA SER A 192 -27.07 -16.82 -2.87
C SER A 192 -26.46 -16.89 -1.46
N ARG A 193 -25.43 -16.09 -1.20
CA ARG A 193 -24.69 -16.07 0.08
C ARG A 193 -25.29 -15.16 1.13
N VAL A 194 -26.21 -14.27 0.76
CA VAL A 194 -26.81 -13.28 1.67
C VAL A 194 -27.45 -13.97 2.89
N MET A 195 -28.19 -15.06 2.65
CA MET A 195 -28.81 -15.81 3.74
C MET A 195 -27.78 -16.44 4.68
N ASP A 196 -26.66 -16.93 4.16
CA ASP A 196 -25.61 -17.51 4.99
C ASP A 196 -24.96 -16.45 5.88
N TYR A 197 -24.74 -15.24 5.37
CA TYR A 197 -24.21 -14.13 6.17
C TYR A 197 -25.19 -13.67 7.25
N VAL A 198 -26.49 -13.56 6.91
CA VAL A 198 -27.55 -13.18 7.85
C VAL A 198 -27.64 -14.16 9.03
N HIS A 199 -27.38 -15.45 8.82
CA HIS A 199 -27.37 -16.46 9.88
C HIS A 199 -26.06 -16.52 10.69
N ARG A 200 -24.94 -16.05 10.13
CA ARG A 200 -23.61 -16.17 10.72
C ARG A 200 -23.11 -14.91 11.42
N LEU A 201 -23.66 -13.76 11.06
CA LEU A 201 -23.27 -12.45 11.56
C LEU A 201 -24.25 -12.02 12.66
N ASP A 202 -23.75 -11.46 13.76
CA ASP A 202 -24.59 -11.11 14.92
C ASP A 202 -24.73 -9.59 15.16
N ASN A 203 -23.93 -8.75 14.50
CA ASN A 203 -23.77 -7.33 14.81
C ASN A 203 -24.22 -6.38 13.68
N TYR A 204 -24.86 -6.89 12.62
CA TYR A 204 -25.34 -6.10 11.49
C TYR A 204 -26.67 -5.40 11.80
N ASP A 205 -26.98 -4.32 11.09
CA ASP A 205 -28.26 -3.62 11.20
C ASP A 205 -29.18 -3.95 10.03
N GLY A 206 -30.09 -4.89 10.27
CA GLY A 206 -31.08 -5.33 9.29
C GLY A 206 -31.95 -4.18 8.74
N PRO A 207 -32.55 -3.31 9.58
CA PRO A 207 -33.29 -2.14 9.12
C PRO A 207 -32.50 -1.20 8.21
N GLU A 208 -31.25 -0.88 8.56
CA GLU A 208 -30.36 0.00 7.79
C GLU A 208 -29.99 -0.63 6.44
N ILE A 209 -29.62 -1.92 6.45
CA ILE A 209 -29.33 -2.68 5.22
C ILE A 209 -30.56 -2.73 4.32
N ALA A 210 -31.75 -3.00 4.88
CA ALA A 210 -32.99 -3.05 4.12
C ALA A 210 -33.31 -1.68 3.50
N LEU A 211 -33.08 -0.59 4.22
CA LEU A 211 -33.28 0.76 3.69
C LEU A 211 -32.30 1.08 2.56
N ILE A 212 -31.02 0.75 2.70
CA ILE A 212 -30.00 0.95 1.66
C ILE A 212 -30.26 0.04 0.45
N ALA A 213 -30.75 -1.18 0.67
CA ALA A 213 -31.12 -2.11 -0.39
C ALA A 213 -32.41 -1.70 -1.13
N MET A 214 -33.31 -0.95 -0.47
CA MET A 214 -34.53 -0.38 -1.08
C MET A 214 -34.30 1.02 -1.69
N GLY A 215 -33.24 1.73 -1.30
CA GLY A 215 -32.86 3.06 -1.78
C GLY A 215 -31.78 3.05 -2.87
N ASP A 216 -31.58 4.20 -3.53
CA ASP A 216 -30.66 4.35 -4.67
C ASP A 216 -29.18 4.05 -4.30
N PRO A 217 -28.37 3.43 -5.18
CA PRO A 217 -27.10 2.76 -4.83
C PRO A 217 -25.90 3.61 -4.37
N TYR A 218 -26.01 4.94 -4.17
CA TYR A 218 -24.86 5.87 -4.17
C TYR A 218 -24.83 6.93 -3.05
N ASN A 219 -25.07 6.58 -1.78
CA ASN A 219 -24.78 7.50 -0.66
C ASN A 219 -23.95 6.81 0.45
N LEU A 220 -22.71 6.45 0.10
CA LEU A 220 -21.64 6.00 1.02
C LEU A 220 -20.39 6.89 0.86
#